data_AF-A0A6L3GNF7-F1
#
_entry.id   AF-A0A6L3GNF7-F1
#
_cell.length_a   1.000
_cell.length_b   1.000
_cell.length_c   1.000
_cell.angle_alpha   90.00
_cell.angle_beta   90.00
_cell.angle_gamma   90.00
#
_symmetry.space_group_name_H-M   'P 1'
#
loop_
_entity.id
_entity.type
_entity.pdbx_description
1 polymer ?
#
loop_
_entity_poly.entity_id
_entity_poly.type
_entity_poly.pdbx_seq_one_letter_code
_entity_poly.pdbx_strand_id
1 'polypeptide(L)'
;IKVEPEAAEIIERYKGSKYLLNILERYKNYKDYAHRLNENLQEIGSVELVEKVINGKRRRVKKRFPLFPELTVYWARHTWATIAHKIGVSKDVISLALGHEFGCKTTSIYIDYDMEKVDKANRQVLDYLENLK
;
A
#
# COMPACT_ATOMS: atom_id res chain seq x y z
N ILE A 1 1.65 5.39 -16.94
CA ILE A 1 1.92 5.75 -15.52
C ILE A 1 3.41 5.93 -15.36
N LYS A 2 3.79 7.14 -14.96
CA LYS A 2 5.14 7.53 -14.59
C LYS A 2 5.51 6.91 -13.24
N VAL A 3 6.76 6.43 -13.13
CA VAL A 3 7.33 5.99 -11.86
C VAL A 3 8.00 7.19 -11.20
N GLU A 4 7.45 7.66 -10.08
CA GLU A 4 8.02 8.74 -9.29
C GLU A 4 9.30 8.30 -8.55
N PRO A 5 10.24 9.21 -8.25
CA PRO A 5 11.53 8.86 -7.62
C PRO A 5 11.39 8.06 -6.32
N GLU A 6 10.41 8.38 -5.48
CA GLU A 6 10.13 7.72 -4.21
C GLU A 6 9.72 6.25 -4.42
N ALA A 7 8.92 5.99 -5.46
CA ALA A 7 8.55 4.63 -5.84
C ALA A 7 9.74 3.89 -6.49
N ALA A 8 10.52 4.59 -7.33
CA ALA A 8 11.70 4.03 -7.97
C ALA A 8 12.74 3.56 -6.95
N GLU A 9 12.96 4.33 -5.87
CA GLU A 9 13.86 3.95 -4.79
C GLU A 9 13.45 2.63 -4.12
N ILE A 10 12.15 2.46 -3.84
CA ILE A 10 11.61 1.22 -3.26
C ILE A 10 11.75 0.06 -4.24
N ILE A 11 11.44 0.29 -5.51
CA ILE A 11 11.56 -0.72 -6.57
C ILE A 11 13.01 -1.21 -6.66
N GLU A 12 13.98 -0.29 -6.72
CA GLU A 12 15.39 -0.66 -6.85
C GLU A 12 15.89 -1.40 -5.60
N ARG A 13 15.51 -0.92 -4.40
CA ARG A 13 15.88 -1.57 -3.13
C ARG A 13 15.39 -3.01 -3.03
N TYR A 14 14.20 -3.30 -3.55
CA TYR A 14 13.58 -4.62 -3.48
C TYR A 14 13.48 -5.32 -4.83
N LYS A 15 14.33 -4.94 -5.79
CA LYS A 15 14.29 -5.47 -7.16
C LYS A 15 14.50 -6.99 -7.17
N GLY A 16 13.66 -7.68 -7.94
CA GLY A 16 13.77 -9.12 -8.16
C GLY A 16 14.71 -9.49 -9.31
N SER A 17 15.13 -10.75 -9.33
CA SER A 17 15.90 -11.32 -10.43
C SER A 17 15.02 -11.69 -11.64
N LYS A 18 13.76 -12.05 -11.37
CA LYS A 18 12.75 -12.48 -12.34
C LYS A 18 11.52 -11.57 -12.36
N TYR A 19 11.14 -11.02 -11.22
CA TYR A 19 9.98 -10.12 -11.09
C TYR A 19 10.42 -8.70 -10.71
N LEU A 20 9.52 -7.71 -10.89
CA LEU A 20 9.79 -6.31 -10.53
C LEU A 20 10.26 -6.18 -9.07
N LEU A 21 9.62 -6.91 -8.15
CA LEU A 21 9.96 -6.97 -6.74
C LEU A 21 10.31 -8.41 -6.33
N ASN A 22 11.42 -8.58 -5.62
CA ASN A 22 11.93 -9.86 -5.11
C ASN A 22 10.94 -10.55 -4.15
N ILE A 23 9.99 -9.82 -3.60
CA ILE A 23 8.92 -10.33 -2.75
C ILE A 23 8.14 -11.42 -3.50
N LEU A 24 7.90 -11.22 -4.80
CA LEU A 24 7.19 -12.22 -5.62
C LEU A 24 8.00 -13.49 -5.88
N GLU A 25 9.29 -13.49 -5.58
CA GLU A 25 10.18 -14.66 -5.65
C GLU A 25 10.24 -15.40 -4.31
N ARG A 26 9.97 -14.70 -3.20
CA ARG A 26 10.04 -15.23 -1.84
C ARG A 26 8.74 -15.85 -1.35
N TYR A 27 7.61 -15.39 -1.89
CA TYR A 27 6.27 -15.86 -1.51
C TYR A 27 5.66 -16.71 -2.62
N LYS A 28 4.85 -17.71 -2.23
CA LYS A 28 4.19 -18.61 -3.19
C LYS A 28 3.27 -17.87 -4.16
N ASN A 29 2.61 -16.82 -3.68
CA ASN A 29 1.76 -15.94 -4.48
C ASN A 29 1.54 -14.60 -3.74
N TYR A 30 0.92 -13.64 -4.44
CA TYR A 30 0.66 -12.31 -3.90
C TYR A 30 -0.30 -12.29 -2.70
N LYS A 31 -1.23 -13.25 -2.60
CA LYS A 31 -2.20 -13.31 -1.48
C LYS A 31 -1.52 -13.66 -0.17
N ASP A 32 -0.58 -14.59 -0.21
CA ASP A 32 0.24 -14.96 0.96
C ASP A 32 1.08 -13.77 1.42
N TYR A 33 1.72 -13.05 0.49
CA TYR A 33 2.42 -11.82 0.81
C TYR A 33 1.50 -10.76 1.44
N ALA A 34 0.35 -10.47 0.83
CA ALA A 34 -0.60 -9.47 1.33
C ALA A 34 -1.14 -9.82 2.72
N HIS A 35 -1.42 -11.11 2.97
CA HIS A 35 -1.82 -11.60 4.28
C HIS A 35 -0.73 -11.35 5.32
N ARG A 36 0.51 -11.75 5.03
CA ARG A 36 1.66 -11.50 5.93
C ARG A 36 1.90 -10.02 6.17
N LEU A 37 1.80 -9.20 5.13
CA LEU A 37 1.93 -7.75 5.26
C LEU A 37 0.89 -7.19 6.22
N ASN A 38 -0.38 -7.59 6.06
CA ASN A 38 -1.45 -7.17 6.96
C ASN A 38 -1.24 -7.66 8.40
N GLU A 39 -0.86 -8.93 8.62
CA GLU A 39 -0.53 -9.42 9.96
C GLU A 39 0.54 -8.54 10.64
N ASN A 40 1.61 -8.19 9.92
CA ASN A 40 2.66 -7.34 10.47
C ASN A 40 2.18 -5.90 10.72
N LEU A 41 1.35 -5.33 9.85
CA LEU A 41 0.77 -3.99 10.04
C LEU A 41 -0.12 -3.94 11.29
N GLN A 42 -0.95 -4.96 11.48
CA GLN A 42 -1.85 -5.10 12.63
C GLN A 42 -1.11 -5.38 13.94
N GLU A 43 0.19 -5.68 13.88
CA GLU A 43 1.06 -5.87 15.04
C GLU A 43 1.90 -4.64 15.39
N ILE A 44 1.80 -3.53 14.62
CA ILE A 44 2.53 -2.29 14.89
C ILE A 44 2.08 -1.72 16.24
N GLY A 45 3.03 -1.61 17.17
CA GLY A 45 2.83 -1.10 18.52
C GLY A 45 3.97 -1.50 19.45
N SER A 46 3.76 -1.37 20.75
CA SER A 46 4.79 -1.76 21.72
C SER A 46 4.86 -3.28 21.89
N VAL A 47 6.05 -3.77 22.29
CA VAL A 47 6.30 -5.19 22.52
C VAL A 47 6.95 -5.35 23.89
N GLU A 48 6.39 -6.24 24.69
CA GLU A 48 6.95 -6.63 25.99
C GLU A 48 7.34 -8.11 25.97
N LEU A 49 8.41 -8.45 26.71
CA LEU A 49 8.78 -9.85 26.94
C LEU A 49 8.16 -10.33 28.24
N VAL A 50 7.14 -11.19 28.13
CA VAL A 50 6.45 -11.78 29.29
C VAL A 50 6.85 -13.24 29.45
N GLU A 51 6.91 -13.73 30.69
CA GLU A 51 7.09 -15.16 30.94
C GLU A 51 5.76 -15.90 30.79
N LYS A 52 5.77 -17.00 30.03
CA LYS A 52 4.61 -17.89 29.86
C LYS A 52 5.07 -19.34 30.02
N VAL A 53 4.25 -20.14 30.70
CA VAL A 53 4.47 -21.60 30.77
C VAL A 53 3.84 -22.23 29.53
N ILE A 54 4.67 -22.87 28.71
CA ILE A 54 4.24 -23.58 27.49
C ILE A 54 4.79 -25.00 27.59
N ASN A 55 3.91 -26.00 27.57
CA ASN A 55 4.26 -27.41 27.73
C ASN A 55 5.12 -27.67 28.98
N GLY A 56 4.73 -27.07 30.12
CA GLY A 56 5.43 -27.22 31.40
C GLY A 56 6.77 -26.49 31.53
N LYS A 57 7.24 -25.79 30.49
CA LYS A 57 8.51 -25.03 30.52
C LYS A 57 8.24 -23.52 30.50
N ARG A 58 8.91 -22.77 31.38
CA ARG A 58 8.89 -21.29 31.36
C ARG A 58 9.64 -20.79 30.13
N ARG A 59 9.00 -19.90 29.36
CA ARG A 59 9.58 -19.28 28.17
C ARG A 59 9.27 -17.79 28.19
N ARG A 60 10.23 -16.95 27.76
CA ARG A 60 9.96 -15.54 27.48
C ARG A 60 9.35 -15.44 26.09
N VAL A 61 8.15 -14.89 26.00
CA VAL A 61 7.41 -14.70 24.75
C VAL A 61 7.13 -13.22 24.54
N LYS A 62 7.06 -12.81 23.27
CA LYS A 62 6.67 -11.45 22.90
C LYS A 62 5.16 -11.31 23.09
N LYS A 63 4.75 -10.39 23.94
CA LYS A 63 3.37 -9.88 24.01
C LYS A 63 3.35 -8.55 23.27
N ARG A 64 2.52 -8.47 22.24
CA ARG A 64 2.38 -7.28 21.40
C ARG A 64 1.16 -6.49 21.85
N PHE A 65 1.26 -5.17 21.76
CA PHE A 65 0.18 -4.23 22.04
C PHE A 65 -0.02 -3.35 20.82
N PRO A 66 -0.81 -3.82 19.84
CA PRO A 66 -1.08 -3.06 18.62
C PRO A 66 -1.69 -1.70 18.90
N LEU A 67 -1.17 -0.66 18.26
CA LEU A 67 -1.78 0.68 18.27
C LEU A 67 -2.92 0.77 17.25
N PHE A 68 -2.80 0.02 16.15
CA PHE A 68 -3.74 0.04 15.03
C PHE A 68 -4.07 -1.40 14.58
N PRO A 69 -4.84 -2.17 15.39
CA PRO A 69 -5.11 -3.59 15.10
C PRO A 69 -5.90 -3.83 13.81
N GLU A 70 -6.53 -2.79 13.24
CA GLU A 70 -7.29 -2.86 11.98
C GLU A 70 -6.51 -2.33 10.77
N LEU A 71 -5.25 -1.91 10.96
CA LEU A 71 -4.43 -1.35 9.89
C LEU A 71 -4.14 -2.41 8.83
N THR A 72 -4.41 -2.08 7.57
CA THR A 72 -4.13 -2.97 6.42
C THR A 72 -3.51 -2.18 5.28
N VAL A 73 -2.91 -2.89 4.32
CA VAL A 73 -2.40 -2.27 3.09
C VAL A 73 -3.51 -1.56 2.29
N TYR A 74 -4.77 -1.94 2.48
CA TYR A 74 -5.92 -1.30 1.82
C TYR A 74 -6.16 0.13 2.33
N TRP A 75 -5.74 0.44 3.57
CA TRP A 75 -5.78 1.80 4.09
C TRP A 75 -4.91 2.73 3.26
N ALA A 76 -3.72 2.29 2.80
CA ALA A 76 -2.85 3.11 1.94
C ALA A 76 -3.57 3.55 0.66
N ARG A 77 -4.34 2.65 0.04
CA ARG A 77 -5.17 2.95 -1.14
C ARG A 77 -6.24 3.99 -0.84
N HIS A 78 -6.94 3.85 0.28
CA HIS A 78 -7.95 4.81 0.71
C HIS A 78 -7.36 6.17 1.08
N THR A 79 -6.27 6.18 1.86
CA THR A 79 -5.56 7.39 2.26
C THR A 79 -5.10 8.18 1.04
N TRP A 80 -4.51 7.53 0.03
CA TRP A 80 -4.14 8.18 -1.22
C TRP A 80 -5.36 8.85 -1.89
N ALA A 81 -6.48 8.13 -2.01
CA ALA A 81 -7.70 8.65 -2.64
C ALA A 81 -8.31 9.83 -1.88
N THR A 82 -8.34 9.75 -0.54
CA THR A 82 -8.83 10.82 0.33
C THR A 82 -7.96 12.06 0.23
N ILE A 83 -6.64 11.91 0.23
CA ILE A 83 -5.70 13.03 0.07
C ILE A 83 -5.85 13.65 -1.32
N ALA A 84 -5.85 12.83 -2.38
CA ALA A 84 -6.04 13.29 -3.75
C ALA A 84 -7.33 14.12 -3.88
N HIS A 85 -8.42 13.65 -3.30
CA HIS A 85 -9.68 14.39 -3.31
C HIS A 85 -9.59 15.72 -2.54
N LYS A 86 -8.97 15.70 -1.36
CA LYS A 86 -8.77 16.88 -0.51
C LYS A 86 -7.98 17.98 -1.21
N ILE A 87 -6.99 17.62 -2.04
CA ILE A 87 -6.15 18.56 -2.79
C ILE A 87 -6.71 18.93 -4.17
N GLY A 88 -7.97 18.56 -4.46
CA GLY A 88 -8.69 19.01 -5.65
C GLY A 88 -8.58 18.10 -6.88
N VAL A 89 -8.04 16.89 -6.76
CA VAL A 89 -8.06 15.91 -7.86
C VAL A 89 -9.50 15.44 -8.09
N SER A 90 -9.93 15.40 -9.35
CA SER A 90 -11.29 14.99 -9.70
C SER A 90 -11.54 13.51 -9.38
N LYS A 91 -12.79 13.16 -9.07
CA LYS A 91 -13.20 11.76 -8.83
C LYS A 91 -12.88 10.85 -10.02
N ASP A 92 -12.97 11.38 -11.23
CA ASP A 92 -12.65 10.66 -12.48
C ASP A 92 -11.17 10.27 -12.54
N VAL A 93 -10.27 11.20 -12.23
CA VAL A 93 -8.83 10.91 -12.21
C VAL A 93 -8.48 9.97 -11.06
N ILE A 94 -9.08 10.14 -9.88
CA ILE A 94 -8.87 9.25 -8.73
C ILE A 94 -9.28 7.83 -9.07
N SER A 95 -10.48 7.64 -9.61
CA SER A 95 -11.01 6.30 -9.87
C SER A 95 -10.30 5.63 -11.07
N LEU A 96 -9.83 6.40 -12.05
CA LEU A 96 -8.92 5.93 -13.10
C LEU A 96 -7.58 5.46 -12.51
N ALA A 97 -6.95 6.25 -11.65
CA ALA A 97 -5.69 5.90 -10.98
C ALA A 97 -5.82 4.63 -10.12
N LEU A 98 -6.98 4.43 -9.50
CA LEU A 98 -7.29 3.24 -8.73
C LEU A 98 -7.59 2.00 -9.61
N GLY A 99 -7.76 2.18 -10.92
CA GLY A 99 -8.12 1.11 -11.86
C GLY A 99 -9.54 0.59 -11.63
N HIS A 100 -10.44 1.43 -11.11
CA HIS A 100 -11.86 1.10 -11.10
C HIS A 100 -12.43 1.21 -12.51
N GLU A 101 -13.32 0.29 -12.89
CA GLU A 101 -14.04 0.41 -14.16
C GLU A 101 -14.88 1.70 -14.16
N PHE A 102 -14.65 2.57 -15.15
CA PHE A 102 -15.47 3.74 -15.40
C PHE A 102 -16.46 3.49 -16.53
N GLY A 103 -17.73 3.81 -16.26
CA GLY A 103 -18.77 3.90 -17.28
C GLY A 103 -19.34 2.56 -17.76
N CYS A 104 -20.44 2.65 -18.52
CA CYS A 104 -20.98 1.51 -19.25
C CYS A 104 -19.88 0.97 -20.19
N LYS A 105 -19.78 -0.36 -20.39
CA LYS A 105 -18.81 -1.02 -21.31
C LYS A 105 -18.68 -0.33 -22.68
N THR A 106 -19.68 0.43 -23.08
CA THR A 106 -19.80 1.17 -24.34
C THR A 106 -19.08 2.53 -24.36
N THR A 107 -18.94 3.23 -23.22
CA THR A 107 -18.36 4.60 -23.16
C THR A 107 -16.84 4.59 -23.07
N SER A 108 -16.26 3.55 -22.49
CA SER A 108 -14.81 3.35 -22.36
C SER A 108 -14.11 3.00 -23.68
N ILE A 109 -14.86 2.67 -24.74
CA ILE A 109 -14.33 2.33 -26.07
C ILE A 109 -13.86 3.59 -26.84
N TYR A 110 -14.35 4.78 -26.48
CA TYR A 110 -14.12 6.02 -27.23
C TYR A 110 -13.29 7.08 -26.51
N ILE A 111 -12.93 6.86 -25.24
CA ILE A 111 -12.17 7.82 -24.42
C ILE A 111 -10.75 7.29 -24.26
N ASP A 112 -9.80 7.92 -24.93
CA ASP A 112 -8.38 7.77 -24.63
C ASP A 112 -8.12 8.46 -23.30
N TYR A 113 -8.03 7.67 -22.23
CA TYR A 113 -7.82 8.20 -20.89
C TYR A 113 -6.40 8.74 -20.78
N ASP A 114 -6.32 10.06 -20.68
CA ASP A 114 -5.08 10.79 -20.48
C ASP A 114 -4.43 10.41 -19.13
N MET A 115 -3.45 9.50 -19.20
CA MET A 115 -2.70 9.02 -18.04
C MET A 115 -1.76 10.09 -17.46
N GLU A 116 -1.50 11.20 -18.17
CA GLU A 116 -0.73 12.32 -17.62
C GLU A 116 -1.46 12.97 -16.44
N LYS A 117 -2.80 12.95 -16.45
CA LYS A 117 -3.60 13.43 -15.30
C LYS A 117 -3.39 12.57 -14.06
N VAL A 118 -3.26 11.27 -14.22
CA VAL A 118 -2.94 10.34 -13.12
C VAL A 118 -1.52 10.60 -12.61
N ASP A 119 -0.57 10.79 -13.52
CA ASP A 119 0.82 11.08 -13.17
C ASP A 119 0.94 12.42 -12.41
N LYS A 120 0.23 13.46 -12.85
CA LYS A 120 0.13 14.75 -12.14
C LYS A 120 -0.50 14.58 -10.76
N ALA A 121 -1.58 13.81 -10.65
CA ALA A 121 -2.24 13.54 -9.37
C ALA A 121 -1.31 12.81 -8.39
N ASN A 122 -0.54 11.82 -8.86
CA ASN A 122 0.45 11.12 -8.05
C ASN A 122 1.50 12.09 -7.49
N ARG A 123 2.04 12.96 -8.33
CA ARG A 123 3.01 13.98 -7.90
C ARG A 123 2.42 14.94 -6.87
N GLN A 124 1.20 15.44 -7.11
CA GLN A 124 0.50 16.34 -6.18
C GLN A 124 0.29 15.72 -4.79
N VAL A 125 -0.09 14.44 -4.73
CA VAL A 125 -0.29 13.74 -3.45
C VAL A 125 1.03 13.56 -2.70
N LEU A 126 2.09 13.19 -3.40
CA LEU A 126 3.41 13.03 -2.80
C LEU A 126 3.96 14.38 -2.28
N ASP A 127 3.86 15.45 -3.09
CA ASP A 127 4.28 16.79 -2.68
C ASP A 127 3.49 17.27 -1.45
N TYR A 128 2.19 16.98 -1.39
CA TYR A 128 1.37 17.29 -0.21
C TYR A 128 1.89 16.57 1.04
N LEU A 129 2.28 15.29 0.93
CA LEU A 129 2.82 14.52 2.05
C LEU A 129 4.21 14.99 2.49
N GLU A 130 5.07 15.42 1.56
CA GLU A 130 6.37 15.98 1.89
C GLU A 130 6.27 17.30 2.65
N ASN A 131 5.30 18.15 2.27
CA ASN A 131 5.05 19.43 2.93
C ASN A 131 4.35 19.32 4.30
N LEU A 132 3.89 18.12 4.70
CA LEU A 132 3.34 17.86 6.03
C LEU A 132 4.42 17.54 7.08
N LYS A 133 5.65 17.27 6.65
CA LYS A 133 6.79 16.98 7.54
C LYS A 133 7.36 18.26 8.15
#